data_AF-A0A3P8KL08-F1
#
_entry.id   AF-A0A3P8KL08-F1
#
_cell.length_a   1.000
_cell.length_b   1.000
_cell.length_c   1.000
_cell.angle_alpha   90.00
_cell.angle_beta   90.00
_cell.angle_gamma   90.00
#
_symmetry.space_group_name_H-M   'P 1'
#
loop_
_entity.id
_entity.type
_entity.pdbx_description
1 polymer ?
#
loop_
_entity_poly.entity_id
_entity_poly.type
_entity_poly.pdbx_seq_one_letter_code
_entity_poly.pdbx_strand_id
1 'polypeptide(L)' 'MGPDYARTLAHWRQRFVHAWQDIEKLGFDDRFRRMWLYYFGYCEAGFNARTISVVQLTAERV' A
#
# COMPACT_ATOMS: atom_id res chain seq x y z
N MET A 1 -3.18 1.81 -14.51
CA MET A 1 -2.90 2.51 -13.25
C MET A 1 -3.49 1.81 -12.03
N GLY A 2 -4.80 1.55 -11.93
CA GLY A 2 -5.37 0.81 -10.79
C GLY A 2 -4.68 -0.53 -10.47
N PRO A 3 -4.56 -1.47 -11.43
CA PRO A 3 -3.84 -2.74 -11.22
C PRO A 3 -2.36 -2.56 -10.89
N ASP A 4 -1.70 -1.54 -11.45
CA ASP A 4 -0.31 -1.21 -11.16
C ASP A 4 -0.13 -0.74 -9.70
N TYR A 5 -1.15 -0.05 -9.17
CA TYR A 5 -1.15 0.39 -7.78
C TYR A 5 -1.40 -0.76 -6.81
N ALA A 6 -2.25 -1.74 -7.17
CA ALA A 6 -2.36 -2.99 -6.41
C ALA A 6 -1.01 -3.72 -6.32
N ARG A 7 -0.29 -3.84 -7.44
CA ARG A 7 1.08 -4.41 -7.47
C ARG A 7 2.05 -3.63 -6.59
N THR A 8 1.94 -2.31 -6.59
CA THR A 8 2.78 -1.44 -5.75
C THR A 8 2.55 -1.72 -4.27
N LEU A 9 1.28 -1.81 -3.83
CA LEU A 9 0.93 -2.15 -2.45
C LEU A 9 1.42 -3.55 -2.05
N ALA A 10 1.31 -4.54 -2.95
CA ALA A 10 1.84 -5.87 -2.72
C ALA A 10 3.36 -5.87 -2.48
N HIS A 11 4.11 -5.13 -3.31
CA HIS A 11 5.56 -4.97 -3.13
C HIS A 11 5.90 -4.24 -1.82
N TRP A 12 5.15 -3.20 -1.45
CA TRP A 12 5.36 -2.50 -0.19
C TRP A 12 5.08 -3.38 1.01
N ARG A 13 4.02 -4.19 0.99
CA ARG A 13 3.73 -5.18 2.02
C ARG A 13 4.87 -6.18 2.21
N GLN A 14 5.41 -6.72 1.11
CA GLN A 14 6.55 -7.64 1.15
C GLN A 14 7.78 -6.99 1.78
N ARG A 15 8.12 -5.76 1.36
CA ARG A 15 9.26 -5.02 1.90
C ARG A 15 9.08 -4.65 3.37
N PHE A 16 7.85 -4.27 3.77
CA PHE A 16 7.51 -3.98 5.16
C PHE A 16 7.69 -5.19 6.07
N VAL A 17 7.20 -6.36 5.64
CA VAL A 17 7.37 -7.62 6.40
C VAL A 17 8.84 -7.98 6.53
N HIS A 18 9.61 -7.84 5.45
CA HIS A 18 11.05 -8.11 5.48
C HIS A 18 11.82 -7.15 6.40
N ALA A 19 11.45 -5.87 6.41
CA ALA A 19 12.09 -4.85 7.24
C ALA A 19 11.56 -4.81 8.69
N TRP A 20 10.62 -5.68 9.07
CA TRP A 20 9.94 -5.58 10.37
C TRP A 20 10.92 -5.58 11.55
N GLN A 21 11.95 -6.44 11.51
CA GLN A 21 12.96 -6.51 12.58
C GLN A 21 13.71 -5.20 12.79
N ASP A 22 13.89 -4.39 11.75
CA ASP A 22 14.53 -3.08 11.86
C ASP A 22 13.53 -2.00 12.28
N ILE A 23 12.28 -2.09 11.82
CA ILE A 23 11.20 -1.17 12.20
C ILE A 23 10.87 -1.32 13.69
N GLU A 24 10.82 -2.54 14.22
CA GLU A 24 10.56 -2.83 15.63
C GLU A 24 11.60 -2.16 16.55
N LYS A 25 12.88 -2.12 16.13
CA LYS A 25 13.96 -1.42 16.86
C LYS A 25 13.76 0.09 16.93
N LEU A 26 12.95 0.67 16.06
CA LEU A 26 12.59 2.10 16.10
C LEU A 26 11.50 2.39 17.16
N GLY A 27 10.99 1.37 17.87
CA GLY A 27 9.99 1.51 18.91
C GLY A 27 8.54 1.28 18.45
N PHE A 28 8.33 0.77 17.23
CA PHE A 28 7.00 0.39 16.75
C PHE A 28 6.61 -1.00 17.24
N ASP A 29 5.36 -1.15 17.66
CA ASP A 29 4.84 -2.37 18.27
C ASP A 29 4.07 -3.28 17.29
N ASP A 30 3.69 -4.48 17.74
CA ASP A 30 2.94 -5.41 16.89
C ASP A 30 1.54 -4.87 16.52
N ARG A 31 0.96 -3.97 17.32
CA ARG A 31 -0.30 -3.29 16.95
C ARG A 31 -0.09 -2.44 15.71
N PHE A 32 0.98 -1.64 15.66
CA PHE A 32 1.37 -0.88 14.48
C PHE A 32 1.62 -1.79 13.28
N ARG A 33 2.33 -2.91 13.47
CA ARG A 33 2.56 -3.91 12.42
C ARG A 33 1.25 -4.40 11.80
N ARG A 34 0.31 -4.85 12.64
CA ARG A 34 -0.97 -5.41 12.20
C ARG A 34 -1.82 -4.36 11.48
N MET A 35 -1.80 -3.11 11.95
CA MET A 35 -2.48 -2.01 11.28
C MET A 35 -1.94 -1.79 9.86
N TRP A 36 -0.61 -1.77 9.69
CA TRP A 36 0.00 -1.58 8.37
C TRP A 36 -0.21 -2.77 7.44
N LEU A 37 -0.15 -4.00 7.96
CA LEU A 37 -0.50 -5.20 7.20
C LEU A 37 -1.95 -5.15 6.72
N TYR A 38 -2.87 -4.73 7.57
CA TYR A 38 -4.26 -4.52 7.20
C TYR A 38 -4.40 -3.44 6.14
N TYR A 39 -3.75 -2.29 6.31
CA TYR A 39 -3.77 -1.19 5.34
C TYR A 39 -3.33 -1.65 3.94
N PHE A 40 -2.18 -2.33 3.84
CA PHE A 40 -1.69 -2.81 2.54
C PHE A 40 -2.68 -3.78 1.90
N GLY A 41 -3.18 -4.77 2.65
CA GLY A 41 -4.11 -5.77 2.12
C GLY A 41 -5.46 -5.18 1.72
N TYR A 42 -6.02 -4.31 2.54
CA TYR A 42 -7.31 -3.64 2.28
C TYR A 42 -7.24 -2.77 1.02
N CYS A 43 -6.21 -1.94 0.89
CA CYS A 43 -6.03 -1.10 -0.28
C CYS A 43 -5.71 -1.93 -1.54
N GLU A 44 -4.87 -2.96 -1.43
CA GLU A 44 -4.55 -3.88 -2.54
C GLU A 44 -5.83 -4.53 -3.08
N ALA A 45 -6.70 -5.02 -2.19
CA ALA A 45 -7.99 -5.57 -2.54
C ALA A 45 -8.91 -4.54 -3.20
N GLY A 46 -8.95 -3.29 -2.71
CA GLY A 46 -9.75 -2.22 -3.32
C GLY A 46 -9.35 -1.92 -4.76
N PHE A 47 -8.06 -1.86 -5.06
CA PHE A 47 -7.57 -1.67 -6.44
C PHE A 47 -7.83 -2.89 -7.32
N ASN A 48 -7.63 -4.11 -6.82
CA ASN A 48 -7.92 -5.35 -7.56
C ASN A 48 -9.41 -5.50 -7.88
N ALA A 49 -10.28 -5.16 -6.91
CA ALA A 49 -11.73 -5.19 -7.05
C ALA A 49 -12.28 -4.01 -7.89
N ARG A 50 -11.41 -3.07 -8.32
CA ARG A 50 -11.79 -1.86 -9.06
C ARG A 50 -12.78 -0.96 -8.32
N THR A 51 -12.85 -1.07 -6.99
CA THR A 51 -13.67 -0.16 -6.16
C THR A 51 -13.01 1.21 -6.01
N ILE A 52 -11.69 1.27 -6.21
CA ILE A 52 -10.88 2.49 -6.28
C ILE A 52 -9.93 2.43 -7.48
N SER A 53 -9.44 3.58 -7.93
CA SER A 53 -8.49 3.67 -9.05
C SER A 53 -7.56 4.88 -8.91
N VAL A 54 -6.48 4.88 -9.71
CA VAL A 54 -5.56 6.01 -9.87
C VAL A 54 -5.73 6.58 -11.27
N VAL A 55 -5.83 7.91 -11.35
CA VAL A 55 -5.97 8.65 -12.60
C VAL A 55 -4.83 9.64 -12.76
N GLN A 56 -4.34 9.80 -14.00
CA GLN A 56 -3.49 10.90 -14.39
C GLN A 56 -4.31 11.81 -15.30
N LEU A 57 -4.43 13.07 -14.91
CA LEU A 57 -5.19 14.08 -15.64
C LEU A 57 -4.26 15.22 -16.03
N THR A 58 -4.20 15.50 -17.33
CA THR A 58 -3.51 16.66 -17.89
C THR A 58 -4.58 17.62 -18.41
N ALA A 59 -4.49 18.89 -18.03
CA ALA A 59 -5.42 19.93 -18.45
C ALA A 59 -4.65 21.08 -19.09
N GLU A 60 -5.18 21.59 -20.20
CA GLU A 60 -4.68 22.77 -20.89
C GLU A 60 -5.81 23.81 -21.02
N ARG A 61 -5.42 25.09 -21.03
CA ARG A 61 -6.37 26.19 -21.20
C ARG A 61 -6.31 26.66 -22.64
N VAL A 62 -7.44 26.56 -23.34
CA VAL A 62 -7.65 27.17 -24.67
C VAL A 62 -7.80 28.68 -24.53
#